data_AF-A0A6V7HUL1-F1
#
_entry.id   AF-A0A6V7HUL1-F1
#
_cell.length_a   1.000
_cell.length_b   1.000
_cell.length_c   1.000
_cell.angle_alpha   90.00
_cell.angle_beta   90.00
_cell.angle_gamma   90.00
#
_symmetry.space_group_name_H-M   'P 1'
#
loop_
_entity.id
_entity.type
_entity.pdbx_description
1 polymer ?
#
loop_
_entity_poly.entity_id
_entity_poly.type
_entity_poly.pdbx_seq_one_letter_code
_entity_poly.pdbx_strand_id
1 'polypeptide(L)'
;LSPDTKNVILCGAVRSYNQTAWEKLLQKYVNDQESGVQTALGCTSNTNILKNYLIKILDDELILDRDSVIAAVYSGSEEGVDVALDFVLTNADKIYKL
;
A
#
# COMPACT_ATOMS: atom_id res chain seq x y z
N LEU A 1 18.29 12.73 -7.08
CA LEU A 1 17.19 12.90 -6.11
C LEU A 1 17.57 12.16 -4.83
N SER A 2 17.44 12.80 -3.67
CA SER A 2 17.58 12.09 -2.39
C SER A 2 16.45 11.06 -2.23
N PRO A 3 16.64 10.03 -1.38
CA PRO A 3 15.59 9.05 -1.11
C PRO A 3 14.27 9.68 -0.68
N ASP A 4 14.29 10.66 0.21
CA ASP A 4 13.08 11.32 0.72
C ASP A 4 12.33 12.06 -0.39
N THR A 5 13.06 12.80 -1.25
CA THR A 5 12.44 13.49 -2.39
C THR A 5 11.85 12.49 -3.39
N LYS A 6 12.48 11.33 -3.61
CA LYS A 6 11.91 10.28 -4.47
C LYS A 6 10.60 9.75 -3.90
N ASN A 7 10.54 9.50 -2.59
CA ASN A 7 9.33 8.99 -1.94
C ASN A 7 8.16 9.97 -2.05
N VAL A 8 8.41 11.27 -1.82
CA VAL A 8 7.39 12.31 -1.96
C VAL A 8 6.87 12.40 -3.40
N ILE A 9 7.77 12.40 -4.39
CA ILE A 9 7.38 12.45 -5.81
C ILE A 9 6.57 11.21 -6.19
N LEU A 10 7.03 10.02 -5.77
CA LEU A 10 6.37 8.76 -6.10
C LEU A 10 4.98 8.68 -5.46
N CYS A 11 4.86 9.02 -4.18
CA CYS A 11 3.58 9.10 -3.47
C CYS A 11 2.61 10.07 -4.16
N GLY A 12 3.09 11.26 -4.55
CA GLY A 12 2.32 12.24 -5.31
C GLY A 12 1.83 11.71 -6.66
N ALA A 13 2.65 10.94 -7.37
CA ALA A 13 2.27 10.31 -8.63
C ALA A 13 1.20 9.22 -8.43
N VAL A 14 1.37 8.34 -7.44
CA VAL A 14 0.44 7.24 -7.16
C VAL A 14 -0.95 7.74 -6.75
N ARG A 15 -1.03 8.93 -6.14
CA ARG A 15 -2.30 9.53 -5.73
C ARG A 15 -3.34 9.57 -6.86
N SER A 16 -2.91 9.81 -8.10
CA SER A 16 -3.77 9.88 -9.28
C SER A 16 -3.79 8.62 -10.15
N TYR A 17 -3.15 7.52 -9.73
CA TYR A 17 -3.09 6.30 -10.53
C TYR A 17 -4.46 5.61 -10.60
N ASN A 18 -4.79 5.12 -11.80
CA ASN A 18 -5.87 4.17 -11.96
C ASN A 18 -5.39 2.75 -11.59
N GLN A 19 -6.33 1.80 -11.54
CA GLN A 19 -6.06 0.39 -11.19
C GLN A 19 -4.87 -0.17 -11.98
N THR A 20 -4.86 -0.01 -13.30
CA THR A 20 -3.83 -0.58 -14.17
C THR A 20 -2.44 0.01 -13.91
N ALA A 21 -2.34 1.32 -13.69
CA ALA A 21 -1.06 1.97 -13.39
C ALA A 21 -0.54 1.53 -12.01
N TRP A 22 -1.43 1.43 -11.03
CA TRP A 22 -1.11 0.97 -9.69
C TRP A 22 -0.64 -0.49 -9.68
N GLU A 23 -1.35 -1.38 -10.39
CA GLU A 23 -0.96 -2.79 -10.51
C GLU A 23 0.40 -2.97 -11.19
N LYS A 24 0.68 -2.20 -12.24
CA LYS A 24 2.01 -2.21 -12.89
C LYS A 24 3.11 -1.83 -11.91
N LEU A 25 2.86 -0.85 -11.04
CA LEU A 25 3.82 -0.44 -10.02
C LEU A 25 3.98 -1.50 -8.92
N LEU A 26 2.89 -2.14 -8.48
CA LEU A 26 2.96 -3.28 -7.56
C LEU A 26 3.77 -4.43 -8.15
N GLN A 27 3.55 -4.77 -9.42
CA GLN A 27 4.31 -5.83 -10.10
C GLN A 27 5.80 -5.48 -10.21
N LYS A 28 6.12 -4.20 -10.49
CA LYS A 28 7.50 -3.72 -10.44
C LYS A 28 8.12 -3.91 -9.06
N TYR A 29 7.41 -3.58 -7.99
CA TYR A 29 7.88 -3.81 -6.63
C TYR A 29 8.12 -5.29 -6.33
N VAL A 30 7.20 -6.17 -6.72
CA VAL A 30 7.34 -7.62 -6.52
C VAL A 30 8.61 -8.17 -7.19
N ASN A 31 8.97 -7.63 -8.35
CA ASN A 31 10.16 -8.06 -9.10
C ASN A 31 11.47 -7.43 -8.59
N ASP A 32 11.46 -6.13 -8.31
CA ASP A 32 12.67 -5.34 -8.09
C ASP A 32 12.92 -4.98 -6.62
N GLN A 33 11.89 -5.13 -5.76
CA GLN A 33 11.86 -4.68 -4.36
C GLN A 33 12.37 -3.24 -4.17
N GLU A 34 12.07 -2.37 -5.14
CA GLU A 34 12.56 -1.00 -5.11
C GLU A 34 12.06 -0.25 -3.87
N SER A 35 13.02 0.31 -3.11
CA SER A 35 12.75 1.00 -1.85
C SER A 35 11.73 2.12 -2.03
N GLY A 36 10.76 2.21 -1.12
CA GLY A 36 9.75 3.27 -1.13
C GLY A 36 8.57 3.02 -2.06
N VAL A 37 8.63 2.03 -2.97
CA VAL A 37 7.47 1.69 -3.81
C VAL A 37 6.34 1.11 -2.98
N GLN A 38 6.63 0.19 -2.04
CA GLN A 38 5.61 -0.36 -1.14
C GLN A 38 4.86 0.75 -0.38
N THR A 39 5.60 1.72 0.15
CA THR A 39 5.01 2.87 0.84
C THR A 39 4.19 3.75 -0.11
N ALA A 40 4.70 4.03 -1.30
CA ALA A 40 4.00 4.88 -2.26
C ALA A 40 2.70 4.26 -2.78
N LEU A 41 2.62 2.93 -2.88
CA LEU A 41 1.38 2.23 -3.27
C LEU A 41 0.22 2.53 -2.31
N GLY A 42 0.49 2.83 -1.04
CA GLY A 42 -0.51 3.27 -0.07
C GLY A 42 -1.03 4.71 -0.28
N CYS A 43 -0.38 5.53 -1.13
CA CYS A 43 -0.74 6.94 -1.33
C CYS A 43 -1.90 7.19 -2.29
N THR A 44 -2.48 6.15 -2.89
CA THR A 44 -3.62 6.32 -3.80
C THR A 44 -4.85 6.86 -3.05
N SER A 45 -5.61 7.77 -3.67
CA SER A 45 -6.91 8.22 -3.14
C SER A 45 -8.06 7.27 -3.52
N ASN A 46 -7.78 6.16 -4.23
CA ASN A 46 -8.79 5.19 -4.60
C ASN A 46 -8.96 4.14 -3.48
N THR A 47 -10.04 4.26 -2.71
CA THR A 47 -10.32 3.37 -1.57
C THR A 47 -10.47 1.90 -1.96
N ASN A 48 -10.94 1.59 -3.17
CA ASN A 48 -11.02 0.20 -3.64
C ASN A 48 -9.62 -0.39 -3.85
N ILE A 49 -8.67 0.40 -4.36
CA ILE A 49 -7.27 -0.02 -4.49
C ILE A 49 -6.67 -0.26 -3.09
N LEU A 50 -6.87 0.66 -2.15
CA LEU A 50 -6.36 0.53 -0.78
C LEU A 50 -6.89 -0.73 -0.09
N LYS A 51 -8.21 -1.00 -0.19
CA LYS A 51 -8.83 -2.22 0.36
C LYS A 51 -8.22 -3.48 -0.25
N ASN A 52 -8.10 -3.53 -1.58
CA ASN A 52 -7.49 -4.66 -2.27
C ASN A 52 -6.01 -4.81 -1.90
N TYR A 53 -5.29 -3.72 -1.67
CA TYR A 53 -3.90 -3.76 -1.26
C TYR A 53 -3.74 -4.37 0.14
N LEU A 54 -4.59 -3.98 1.08
CA LEU A 54 -4.60 -4.56 2.42
C LEU A 54 -4.99 -6.04 2.41
N ILE A 55 -5.99 -6.44 1.60
CA ILE A 55 -6.37 -7.86 1.48
C ILE A 55 -5.18 -8.72 1.02
N LYS A 56 -4.33 -8.21 0.12
CA LYS A 56 -3.14 -8.93 -0.36
C LYS A 56 -2.13 -9.26 0.74
N ILE A 57 -2.14 -8.56 1.88
CA ILE A 57 -1.25 -8.89 3.00
C ILE A 57 -1.79 -10.04 3.85
N LEU A 58 -3.02 -10.50 3.61
CA LEU A 58 -3.55 -11.70 4.26
C LEU A 58 -3.20 -12.96 3.46
N ASP A 59 -2.85 -12.79 2.18
CA ASP A 59 -2.45 -13.86 1.29
C ASP A 59 -0.91 -13.95 1.28
N ASP A 60 -0.34 -15.14 1.50
CA ASP A 60 1.12 -15.35 1.53
C ASP A 60 1.77 -15.38 0.14
N GLU A 61 1.04 -14.98 -0.91
CA GLU A 61 1.50 -15.06 -2.30
C GLU A 61 2.51 -13.96 -2.67
N LEU A 62 2.49 -12.82 -1.96
CA LEU A 62 3.35 -11.68 -2.25
C LEU A 62 4.30 -11.40 -1.09
N ILE A 63 5.56 -11.10 -1.41
CA ILE A 63 6.56 -10.66 -0.44
C ILE A 63 6.28 -9.19 -0.09
N LEU A 64 5.27 -8.97 0.75
CA LEU A 64 4.90 -7.66 1.29
C LEU A 64 5.25 -7.61 2.78
N ASP A 65 5.88 -6.52 3.21
CA ASP A 65 6.01 -6.23 4.63
C ASP A 65 4.67 -5.68 5.16
N ARG A 66 3.92 -6.53 5.87
CA ARG A 66 2.51 -6.31 6.24
C ARG A 66 2.33 -5.03 7.06
N ASP A 67 3.17 -4.83 8.07
CA ASP A 67 3.12 -3.65 8.94
C ASP A 67 3.39 -2.38 8.15
N SER A 68 4.39 -2.42 7.27
CA SER A 68 4.68 -1.30 6.36
C SER A 68 3.57 -1.03 5.37
N VAL A 69 2.83 -2.05 4.89
CA VAL A 69 1.65 -1.84 4.03
C VAL A 69 0.52 -1.16 4.81
N ILE A 70 0.20 -1.63 6.01
CA ILE A 70 -0.83 -0.99 6.86
C ILE A 70 -0.43 0.46 7.13
N ALA A 71 0.85 0.70 7.47
CA ALA A 71 1.39 2.04 7.68
C ALA A 71 1.32 2.92 6.45
N ALA A 72 1.67 2.39 5.29
CA ALA A 72 1.58 3.11 4.02
C ALA A 72 0.16 3.57 3.73
N VAL A 73 -0.84 2.73 4.02
CA VAL A 73 -2.25 3.06 3.76
C VAL A 73 -2.74 4.14 4.72
N TYR A 74 -2.56 3.99 6.04
CA TYR A 74 -3.09 5.00 6.97
C TYR A 74 -2.34 6.34 6.91
N SER A 75 -1.07 6.36 6.48
CA SER A 75 -0.27 7.60 6.39
C SER A 75 -0.24 8.22 4.99
N GLY A 76 -0.62 7.48 3.95
CA GLY A 76 -0.49 7.91 2.55
C GLY A 76 -1.63 8.79 2.04
N SER A 77 -2.82 8.65 2.59
CA SER A 77 -4.01 9.42 2.22
C SER A 77 -5.00 9.58 3.38
N GLU A 78 -5.84 10.61 3.31
CA GLU A 78 -6.91 10.84 4.30
C GLU A 78 -7.92 9.70 4.27
N GLU A 79 -8.29 9.26 3.06
CA GLU A 79 -9.20 8.14 2.84
C GLU A 79 -8.62 6.80 3.35
N GLY A 80 -7.29 6.69 3.41
CA GLY A 80 -6.60 5.50 3.88
C GLY A 80 -6.71 5.26 5.38
N VAL A 81 -6.97 6.30 6.19
CA VAL A 81 -7.12 6.17 7.65
C VAL A 81 -8.30 5.26 7.98
N ASP A 82 -9.49 5.59 7.47
CA ASP A 82 -10.70 4.80 7.71
C ASP A 82 -10.58 3.40 7.11
N VAL A 83 -10.01 3.29 5.91
CA VAL A 83 -9.80 2.00 5.24
C VAL A 83 -8.89 1.08 6.04
N ALA A 84 -7.77 1.59 6.57
CA ALA A 84 -6.85 0.80 7.38
C ALA A 84 -7.49 0.39 8.72
N LEU A 85 -8.19 1.31 9.39
CA LEU A 85 -8.88 1.03 10.64
C LEU A 85 -9.94 -0.07 10.46
N ASP A 86 -10.81 0.08 9.46
CA ASP A 86 -11.85 -0.92 9.13
C ASP A 86 -11.24 -2.29 8.83
N PHE A 87 -10.14 -2.31 8.06
CA PHE A 87 -9.43 -3.54 7.74
C PHE A 87 -8.88 -4.23 8.97
N VAL A 88 -8.20 -3.49 9.86
CA VAL A 88 -7.62 -4.03 11.10
C VAL A 88 -8.71 -4.57 12.01
N LEU A 89 -9.80 -3.82 12.21
CA LEU A 89 -10.92 -4.27 13.04
C LEU A 89 -11.60 -5.52 12.47
N THR A 90 -11.79 -5.58 11.16
CA THR A 90 -12.46 -6.70 10.49
C THR A 90 -11.59 -7.97 10.43
N ASN A 91 -10.26 -7.82 10.41
CA ASN A 91 -9.32 -8.92 10.23
C ASN A 91 -8.38 -9.14 11.42
N ALA A 92 -8.68 -8.57 12.59
CA ALA A 92 -7.84 -8.64 13.78
C ALA A 92 -7.40 -10.08 14.12
N ASP A 93 -8.33 -11.03 14.07
CA ASP A 93 -8.05 -12.45 14.34
C ASP A 93 -7.09 -13.09 13.34
N LYS A 94 -7.12 -12.64 12.08
CA LYS A 94 -6.20 -13.13 11.05
C LYS A 94 -4.83 -12.49 11.24
N ILE A 95 -4.80 -11.17 11.42
CA ILE A 95 -3.58 -10.40 11.63
C ILE A 95 -2.81 -10.91 12.85
N TYR A 96 -3.49 -11.21 13.94
CA TYR A 96 -2.86 -11.77 15.15
C TYR A 96 -2.24 -13.17 14.96
N LYS A 97 -2.69 -13.93 13.96
CA LYS A 97 -2.25 -15.30 13.70
C LYS A 97 -1.14 -15.40 12.65
N LEU A 98 -0.85 -14.30 11.95
CA LEU A 98 0.25 -14.19 10.98
C LEU A 98 1.58 -14.07 11.72
#